data_AF-A0A849TT39-F1
#
_entry.id   AF-A0A849TT39-F1
#
_cell.length_a   1.000
_cell.length_b   1.000
_cell.length_c   1.000
_cell.angle_alpha   90.00
_cell.angle_beta   90.00
_cell.angle_gamma   90.00
#
_symmetry.space_group_name_H-M   'P 1'
#
loop_
_entity.id
_entity.type
_entity.pdbx_description
1 polymer ?
#
loop_
_entity_poly.entity_id
_entity_poly.type
_entity_poly.pdbx_seq_one_letter_code
_entity_poly.pdbx_strand_id
1 'polypeptide(L)'
;MLGVFLTPFGCARFDYFFVEKIQLLVLFLVIALFVYIAIKSRSFFALIVLFCSAAGGYLFHEVGYVDQLLWIFAAMAIGLLERNYLFLAALLLCLSVLIHEMSVFTIVPIVLAYAVVRKKLDGIAYAKLLIPPVALFLVISLFFQAVSFDTIKLYFENAMNCGSPIVRKEYFKHYLQPFRSESNVVYYSWQQFYMAILPIIVLACTLVLAIRKRLGLLRLQTLLILACCISPLSLGLFVADTSRWIFLGFAQVVIVSIIASWALRRNGFRNTFPGIPFAIALVLVGGLLQLTYFDHFSPRTLSPDNLRAFPNYVVEQLFNLPRPL
;
A
#
# COMPACT_ATOMS: atom_id res chain seq x y z
N MET A 1 -0.43 -9.22 12.26
CA MET A 1 -0.82 -8.55 13.52
C MET A 1 -2.32 -8.27 13.64
N LEU A 2 -3.08 -8.14 12.54
CA LEU A 2 -4.53 -7.89 12.60
C LEU A 2 -5.34 -9.00 13.29
N GLY A 3 -4.88 -10.25 13.20
CA GLY A 3 -5.44 -11.37 13.97
C GLY A 3 -5.43 -11.14 15.50
N VAL A 4 -4.53 -10.28 16.02
CA VAL A 4 -4.53 -9.88 17.43
C VAL A 4 -5.74 -8.99 17.74
N PHE A 5 -6.00 -7.97 16.91
CA PHE A 5 -7.18 -7.10 17.07
C PHE A 5 -8.50 -7.82 16.88
N LEU A 6 -8.50 -8.93 16.12
CA LEU A 6 -9.68 -9.77 15.96
C LEU A 6 -9.83 -10.82 17.08
N THR A 7 -8.85 -10.98 17.97
CA THR A 7 -8.91 -11.94 19.09
C THR A 7 -10.15 -11.78 19.99
N PRO A 8 -10.60 -10.55 20.33
CA PRO A 8 -11.81 -10.37 21.13
C PRO A 8 -13.09 -10.92 20.50
N PHE A 9 -13.11 -11.17 19.19
CA PHE A 9 -14.27 -11.71 18.47
C PHE A 9 -14.33 -13.26 18.48
N GLY A 10 -13.41 -13.93 19.19
CA GLY A 10 -13.43 -15.38 19.34
C GLY A 10 -13.38 -16.10 17.99
N CYS A 11 -14.31 -17.03 17.75
CA CYS A 11 -14.37 -17.78 16.50
C CYS A 11 -14.74 -16.94 15.26
N ALA A 12 -15.42 -15.80 15.43
CA ALA A 12 -15.80 -14.96 14.30
C ALA A 12 -14.58 -14.39 13.55
N ARG A 13 -13.40 -14.31 14.20
CA ARG A 13 -12.15 -13.90 13.52
C ARG A 13 -11.70 -14.85 12.41
N PHE A 14 -12.19 -16.08 12.43
CA PHE A 14 -11.92 -17.08 11.40
C PHE A 14 -13.04 -17.13 10.35
N ASP A 15 -14.18 -16.49 10.60
CA ASP A 15 -15.30 -16.45 9.65
C ASP A 15 -14.96 -15.50 8.48
N TYR A 16 -14.92 -16.08 7.27
CA TYR A 16 -14.57 -15.35 6.06
C TYR A 16 -15.50 -14.15 5.81
N PHE A 17 -16.81 -14.36 5.92
CA PHE A 17 -17.80 -13.32 5.63
C PHE A 17 -17.77 -12.19 6.66
N PHE A 18 -17.47 -12.49 7.91
CA PHE A 18 -17.27 -11.50 8.96
C PHE A 18 -16.06 -10.61 8.65
N VAL A 19 -14.92 -11.23 8.34
CA VAL A 19 -13.68 -10.51 7.99
C VAL A 19 -13.85 -9.70 6.70
N GLU A 20 -14.50 -10.27 5.68
CA GLU A 20 -14.83 -9.60 4.42
C GLU A 20 -15.70 -8.37 4.66
N LYS A 21 -16.76 -8.47 5.46
CA LYS A 21 -17.64 -7.33 5.78
C LYS A 21 -16.89 -6.20 6.48
N ILE A 22 -15.98 -6.53 7.40
CA ILE A 22 -15.11 -5.53 8.05
C ILE A 22 -14.24 -4.83 7.00
N GLN A 23 -13.62 -5.59 6.09
CA GLN A 23 -12.78 -5.03 5.03
C GLN A 23 -13.56 -4.14 4.07
N LEU A 24 -14.76 -4.57 3.65
CA LEU A 24 -15.65 -3.77 2.81
C LEU A 24 -16.07 -2.48 3.51
N LEU A 25 -16.37 -2.52 4.81
CA LEU A 25 -16.68 -1.34 5.60
C LEU A 25 -15.49 -0.37 5.64
N VAL A 26 -14.28 -0.85 5.92
CA VAL A 26 -13.08 0.00 5.93
C VAL A 26 -12.80 0.57 4.53
N LEU A 27 -12.94 -0.24 3.48
CA LEU A 27 -12.80 0.22 2.10
C LEU A 27 -13.79 1.35 1.78
N PHE A 28 -15.07 1.18 2.16
CA PHE A 28 -16.09 2.19 1.95
C PHE A 28 -15.75 3.50 2.70
N LEU A 29 -15.24 3.42 3.93
CA LEU A 29 -14.78 4.59 4.68
C LEU A 29 -13.60 5.30 3.99
N VAL A 30 -12.65 4.56 3.41
CA VAL A 30 -11.54 5.14 2.63
C VAL A 30 -12.06 5.85 1.39
N ILE A 31 -12.97 5.23 0.64
CA ILE A 31 -13.58 5.83 -0.56
C ILE A 31 -14.35 7.10 -0.17
N ALA A 32 -15.18 7.05 0.87
CA ALA A 32 -15.93 8.20 1.36
C ALA A 32 -15.01 9.35 1.78
N LEU A 33 -13.90 9.04 2.46
CA LEU A 33 -12.88 10.02 2.82
C LEU A 33 -12.23 10.67 1.60
N PHE A 34 -11.87 9.89 0.57
CA PHE A 34 -11.32 10.44 -0.66
C PHE A 34 -12.33 11.25 -1.47
N VAL A 35 -13.60 10.85 -1.51
CA VAL A 35 -14.68 11.67 -2.09
C VAL A 35 -14.76 13.01 -1.37
N TYR A 36 -14.77 13.01 -0.03
CA TYR A 36 -14.80 14.23 0.75
C TYR A 36 -13.59 15.15 0.46
N ILE A 37 -12.39 14.59 0.31
CA ILE A 37 -11.18 15.35 -0.05
C ILE A 37 -11.25 15.82 -1.52
N ALA A 38 -11.78 15.00 -2.43
CA ALA A 38 -11.90 15.30 -3.86
C ALA A 38 -12.88 16.45 -4.15
N ILE A 39 -13.93 16.59 -3.34
CA ILE A 39 -14.82 17.76 -3.37
C ILE A 39 -14.02 19.07 -3.18
N LYS A 40 -12.97 19.05 -2.35
CA LYS A 40 -12.12 20.22 -2.10
C LYS A 40 -10.99 20.38 -3.12
N SER A 41 -10.60 19.30 -3.80
CA SER A 41 -9.53 19.33 -4.80
C SER A 41 -9.74 18.24 -5.84
N ARG A 42 -10.10 18.65 -7.06
CA ARG A 42 -10.35 17.74 -8.18
C ARG A 42 -9.19 16.78 -8.49
N SER A 43 -7.97 17.11 -8.06
CA SER A 43 -6.79 16.24 -8.19
C SER A 43 -6.94 14.90 -7.47
N PHE A 44 -7.80 14.81 -6.45
CA PHE A 44 -8.02 13.58 -5.69
C PHE A 44 -9.03 12.62 -6.34
N PHE A 45 -9.78 13.04 -7.38
CA PHE A 45 -10.59 12.11 -8.17
C PHE A 45 -9.74 11.01 -8.79
N ALA A 46 -8.49 11.32 -9.11
CA ALA A 46 -7.51 10.34 -9.58
C ALA A 46 -7.30 9.18 -8.58
N LEU A 47 -7.30 9.45 -7.27
CA LEU A 47 -7.20 8.39 -6.26
C LEU A 47 -8.46 7.53 -6.25
N ILE A 48 -9.64 8.14 -6.40
CA ILE A 48 -10.89 7.38 -6.46
C ILE A 48 -10.87 6.44 -7.68
N VAL A 49 -10.48 6.95 -8.85
CA VAL A 49 -10.35 6.13 -10.07
C VAL A 49 -9.33 5.01 -9.87
N LEU A 50 -8.17 5.29 -9.26
CA LEU A 50 -7.15 4.28 -8.99
C LEU A 50 -7.68 3.20 -8.04
N PHE A 51 -8.29 3.57 -6.91
CA PHE A 51 -8.83 2.65 -5.90
C PHE A 51 -9.99 1.82 -6.42
N CYS A 52 -10.85 2.39 -7.26
CA CYS A 52 -11.97 1.69 -7.85
C CYS A 52 -11.60 0.93 -9.13
N SER A 53 -10.37 1.09 -9.65
CA SER A 53 -9.89 0.31 -10.80
C SER A 53 -9.44 -1.08 -10.38
N ALA A 54 -9.33 -1.99 -11.35
CA ALA A 54 -8.74 -3.30 -11.13
C ALA A 54 -7.29 -3.20 -10.58
N ALA A 55 -6.58 -2.13 -10.95
CA ALA A 55 -5.25 -1.85 -10.42
C ALA A 55 -5.26 -1.42 -8.93
N GLY A 56 -6.37 -0.86 -8.45
CA GLY A 56 -6.57 -0.55 -7.04
C GLY A 56 -6.48 -1.77 -6.12
N GLY A 57 -6.77 -2.96 -6.64
CA GLY A 57 -6.57 -4.22 -5.92
C GLY A 57 -5.13 -4.41 -5.45
N TYR A 58 -4.11 -3.95 -6.20
CA TYR A 58 -2.70 -4.07 -5.82
C TYR A 58 -2.29 -3.16 -4.65
N LEU A 59 -3.13 -2.17 -4.31
CA LEU A 59 -2.93 -1.35 -3.10
C LEU A 59 -3.25 -2.12 -1.82
N PHE A 60 -3.86 -3.30 -1.95
CA PHE A 60 -4.26 -4.16 -0.85
C PHE A 60 -3.59 -5.52 -1.02
N HIS A 61 -3.15 -6.13 0.07
CA HIS A 61 -3.02 -7.57 0.07
C HIS A 61 -4.42 -8.21 -0.02
N GLU A 62 -4.47 -9.47 -0.45
CA GLU A 62 -5.68 -10.26 -0.64
C GLU A 62 -6.71 -10.16 0.52
N VAL A 63 -7.93 -10.65 0.27
CA VAL A 63 -8.98 -10.78 1.29
C VAL A 63 -8.40 -11.43 2.55
N GLY A 64 -8.42 -10.69 3.66
CA GLY A 64 -7.74 -11.07 4.93
C GLY A 64 -6.83 -9.97 5.48
N TYR A 65 -6.38 -9.06 4.63
CA TYR A 65 -5.58 -7.90 5.01
C TYR A 65 -6.43 -6.63 5.08
N VAL A 66 -6.11 -5.74 6.02
CA VAL A 66 -6.86 -4.47 6.20
C VAL A 66 -5.96 -3.29 5.87
N ASP A 67 -5.27 -3.41 4.74
CA ASP A 67 -4.34 -2.39 4.23
C ASP A 67 -5.08 -1.09 3.91
N GLN A 68 -6.40 -1.13 3.75
CA GLN A 68 -7.26 0.04 3.67
C GLN A 68 -7.12 0.95 4.90
N LEU A 69 -6.90 0.39 6.12
CA LEU A 69 -6.69 1.19 7.34
C LEU A 69 -5.46 2.08 7.24
N LEU A 70 -4.43 1.63 6.51
CA LEU A 70 -3.20 2.39 6.33
C LEU A 70 -3.47 3.73 5.64
N TRP A 71 -4.43 3.79 4.72
CA TRP A 71 -4.85 5.01 4.04
C TRP A 71 -5.62 5.96 4.96
N ILE A 72 -6.42 5.41 5.88
CA ILE A 72 -7.08 6.20 6.93
C ILE A 72 -6.02 6.82 7.84
N PHE A 73 -5.02 6.04 8.27
CA PHE A 73 -3.93 6.54 9.09
C PHE A 73 -3.11 7.62 8.37
N ALA A 74 -2.83 7.44 7.07
CA ALA A 74 -2.16 8.45 6.25
C ALA A 74 -2.93 9.77 6.25
N ALA A 75 -4.25 9.71 6.00
CA ALA A 75 -5.10 10.89 5.96
C ALA A 75 -5.24 11.56 7.34
N MET A 76 -5.37 10.79 8.41
CA MET A 76 -5.39 11.29 9.78
C MET A 76 -4.05 11.95 10.16
N ALA A 77 -2.92 11.33 9.83
CA ALA A 77 -1.60 11.88 10.08
C ALA A 77 -1.40 13.19 9.32
N ILE A 78 -1.82 13.26 8.05
CA ILE A 78 -1.84 14.50 7.27
C ILE A 78 -2.71 15.58 7.95
N GLY A 79 -3.91 15.21 8.43
CA GLY A 79 -4.80 16.13 9.16
C GLY A 79 -4.19 16.65 10.47
N LEU A 80 -3.47 15.80 11.20
CA LEU A 80 -2.74 16.17 12.41
C LEU A 80 -1.56 17.09 12.09
N LEU A 81 -0.83 16.82 11.00
CA LEU A 81 0.22 17.72 10.51
C LEU A 81 -0.36 19.09 10.14
N GLU A 82 -1.53 19.17 9.51
CA GLU A 82 -2.20 20.45 9.23
C GLU A 82 -2.42 21.27 10.51
N ARG A 83 -2.76 20.60 11.62
CA ARG A 83 -2.94 21.20 12.96
C ARG A 83 -1.66 21.28 13.79
N ASN A 84 -0.49 20.99 13.21
CA ASN A 84 0.82 21.01 13.84
C ASN A 84 1.03 20.00 15.00
N TYR A 85 0.22 18.93 15.05
CA TYR A 85 0.40 17.82 16.01
C TYR A 85 1.41 16.79 15.48
N LEU A 86 2.67 17.19 15.35
CA LEU A 86 3.74 16.36 14.77
C LEU A 86 3.92 15.03 15.50
N PHE A 87 3.88 15.04 16.83
CA PHE A 87 4.03 13.84 17.65
C PHE A 87 2.92 12.82 17.39
N LEU A 88 1.66 13.27 17.36
CA LEU A 88 0.53 12.38 17.09
C LEU A 88 0.55 11.84 15.66
N ALA A 89 1.02 12.63 14.69
CA ALA A 89 1.24 12.16 13.34
C ALA A 89 2.30 11.05 13.30
N ALA A 90 3.44 11.22 13.97
CA ALA A 90 4.47 10.19 14.08
C ALA A 90 3.96 8.93 14.80
N LEU A 91 3.13 9.07 15.84
CA LEU A 91 2.50 7.95 16.52
C LEU A 91 1.57 7.16 15.59
N LEU A 92 0.75 7.82 14.77
CA LEU A 92 -0.08 7.14 13.77
C LEU A 92 0.77 6.40 12.72
N LEU A 93 1.92 6.96 12.33
CA LEU A 93 2.86 6.26 11.45
C LEU A 93 3.47 5.03 12.13
N CYS A 94 3.81 5.10 13.42
CA CYS A 94 4.23 3.89 14.16
C CYS A 94 3.11 2.83 14.18
N LEU A 95 1.86 3.23 14.41
CA LEU A 95 0.73 2.32 14.36
C LEU A 95 0.53 1.71 12.97
N SER A 96 0.79 2.46 11.89
CA SER A 96 0.72 1.90 10.53
C SER A 96 1.77 0.80 10.34
N VAL A 97 2.98 0.97 10.88
CA VAL A 97 4.05 -0.04 10.83
C VAL A 97 3.66 -1.31 11.59
N LEU A 98 2.96 -1.18 12.71
CA LEU A 98 2.44 -2.33 13.46
C LEU A 98 1.29 -3.04 12.74
N ILE A 99 0.49 -2.34 11.94
CA ILE A 99 -0.52 -2.98 11.10
C ILE A 99 0.17 -3.77 9.99
N HIS A 100 1.06 -3.10 9.25
CA HIS A 100 1.84 -3.70 8.18
C HIS A 100 3.16 -2.95 7.98
N GLU A 101 4.25 -3.69 8.03
CA GLU A 101 5.63 -3.23 7.87
C GLU A 101 5.88 -2.54 6.52
N MET A 102 5.15 -2.92 5.46
CA MET A 102 5.22 -2.26 4.15
C MET A 102 4.84 -0.77 4.21
N SER A 103 4.16 -0.33 5.28
CA SER A 103 3.79 1.07 5.48
C SER A 103 5.00 2.00 5.62
N VAL A 104 6.17 1.49 6.04
CA VAL A 104 7.43 2.28 6.03
C VAL A 104 7.85 2.67 4.62
N PHE A 105 7.51 1.86 3.62
CA PHE A 105 7.92 2.07 2.23
C PHE A 105 6.83 2.71 1.38
N THR A 106 5.61 2.82 1.90
CA THR A 106 4.43 3.36 1.19
C THR A 106 3.84 4.57 1.94
N ILE A 107 3.22 4.34 3.10
CA ILE A 107 2.48 5.34 3.87
C ILE A 107 3.35 6.42 4.49
N VAL A 108 4.44 6.04 5.15
CA VAL A 108 5.38 6.98 5.78
C VAL A 108 5.93 7.95 4.72
N PRO A 109 6.41 7.48 3.57
CA PRO A 109 6.74 8.29 2.40
C PRO A 109 5.65 9.23 1.91
N ILE A 110 4.37 8.81 1.87
CA ILE A 110 3.26 9.68 1.44
C ILE A 110 3.12 10.87 2.40
N VAL A 111 3.13 10.60 3.71
CA VAL A 111 2.98 11.62 4.76
C VAL A 111 4.22 12.51 4.83
N LEU A 112 5.41 11.96 4.58
CA LEU A 112 6.65 12.72 4.49
C LEU A 112 6.66 13.63 3.25
N ALA A 113 6.27 13.12 2.08
CA ALA A 113 6.14 13.93 0.87
C ALA A 113 5.17 15.09 1.08
N TYR A 114 4.05 14.84 1.75
CA TYR A 114 3.13 15.87 2.20
C TYR A 114 3.83 16.93 3.07
N ALA A 115 4.53 16.51 4.12
CA ALA A 115 5.23 17.41 5.03
C ALA A 115 6.27 18.28 4.28
N VAL A 116 7.03 17.68 3.38
CA VAL A 116 8.07 18.38 2.59
C VAL A 116 7.44 19.42 1.66
N VAL A 117 6.42 19.03 0.91
CA VAL A 117 5.82 19.87 -0.13
C VAL A 117 4.94 20.97 0.45
N ARG A 118 4.24 20.70 1.57
CA ARG A 118 3.20 21.59 2.13
C ARG A 118 3.64 22.33 3.36
N LYS A 119 4.29 21.64 4.31
CA LYS A 119 4.64 22.23 5.60
C LYS A 119 6.03 22.84 5.61
N LYS A 120 6.92 22.40 4.70
CA LYS A 120 8.32 22.86 4.62
C LYS A 120 8.97 22.87 6.00
N LEU A 121 8.78 21.76 6.74
CA LEU A 121 9.35 21.58 8.07
C LEU A 121 10.87 21.76 8.06
N ASP A 122 11.45 22.05 9.22
CA ASP A 122 12.90 22.01 9.41
C ASP A 122 13.42 20.56 9.48
N GLY A 123 14.74 20.41 9.45
CA GLY A 123 15.39 19.09 9.48
C GLY A 123 15.03 18.25 10.72
N ILE A 124 14.88 18.89 11.87
CA ILE A 124 14.59 18.22 13.15
C ILE A 124 13.15 17.69 13.13
N ALA A 125 12.20 18.45 12.60
CA ALA A 125 10.81 18.06 12.49
C ALA A 125 10.62 16.93 11.47
N TYR A 126 11.38 16.89 10.36
CA TYR A 126 11.41 15.70 9.51
C TYR A 126 11.95 14.48 10.25
N ALA A 127 13.03 14.64 11.01
CA ALA A 127 13.61 13.56 11.80
C ALA A 127 12.60 13.03 12.84
N LYS A 128 11.88 13.90 13.55
CA LYS A 128 10.82 13.53 14.50
C LYS A 128 9.65 12.79 13.85
N LEU A 129 9.36 13.06 12.58
CA LEU A 129 8.31 12.36 11.82
C LEU A 129 8.78 10.99 11.32
N LEU A 130 10.03 10.91 10.86
CA LEU A 130 10.57 9.74 10.15
C LEU A 130 11.23 8.71 11.07
N ILE A 131 12.03 9.16 12.05
CA ILE A 131 12.83 8.26 12.89
C ILE A 131 11.95 7.30 13.68
N PRO A 132 10.85 7.70 14.35
CA PRO A 132 10.05 6.77 15.14
C PRO A 132 9.50 5.56 14.36
N PRO A 133 8.80 5.72 13.21
CA PRO A 133 8.30 4.57 12.47
C PRO A 133 9.42 3.73 11.85
N VAL A 134 10.51 4.35 11.38
CA VAL A 134 11.67 3.61 10.84
C VAL A 134 12.38 2.82 11.93
N ALA A 135 12.60 3.40 13.10
CA ALA A 135 13.21 2.72 14.24
C ALA A 135 12.35 1.56 14.71
N LEU A 136 11.02 1.74 14.78
CA LEU A 136 10.09 0.67 15.12
C LEU A 136 10.16 -0.48 14.09
N PHE A 137 10.18 -0.17 12.81
CA PHE A 137 10.37 -1.18 11.76
C PHE A 137 11.69 -1.94 11.91
N LEU A 138 12.79 -1.25 12.20
CA LEU A 138 14.08 -1.87 12.44
C LEU A 138 14.05 -2.76 13.70
N VAL A 139 13.41 -2.30 14.78
CA VAL A 139 13.25 -3.10 16.00
C VAL A 139 12.45 -4.38 15.72
N ILE A 140 11.32 -4.26 15.01
CA ILE A 140 10.52 -5.42 14.62
C ILE A 140 11.37 -6.37 13.76
N SER A 141 12.03 -5.84 12.74
CA SER A 141 12.80 -6.66 11.77
C SER A 141 14.04 -7.33 12.36
N LEU A 142 14.68 -6.72 13.37
CA LEU A 142 15.91 -7.24 13.98
C LEU A 142 15.65 -8.16 15.16
N PHE A 143 14.59 -7.92 15.94
CA PHE A 143 14.36 -8.61 17.20
C PHE A 143 13.19 -9.59 17.17
N PHE A 144 12.26 -9.49 16.22
CA PHE A 144 11.14 -10.42 16.12
C PHE A 144 11.47 -11.52 15.12
N GLN A 145 11.34 -12.77 15.57
CA GLN A 145 11.61 -13.94 14.75
C GLN A 145 10.38 -14.36 13.93
N ALA A 146 10.61 -15.17 12.91
CA ALA A 146 9.54 -15.84 12.17
C ALA A 146 8.65 -16.64 13.11
N VAL A 147 7.37 -16.77 12.75
CA VAL A 147 6.39 -17.48 13.57
C VAL A 147 6.77 -18.96 13.62
N SER A 148 6.81 -19.55 14.82
CA SER A 148 7.14 -20.98 14.97
C SER A 148 6.09 -21.86 14.30
N PHE A 149 6.52 -23.04 13.83
CA PHE A 149 5.61 -24.03 13.25
C PHE A 149 4.47 -24.41 14.20
N ASP A 150 4.77 -24.56 15.50
CA ASP A 150 3.76 -24.88 16.52
C ASP A 150 2.69 -23.79 16.65
N THR A 151 3.07 -22.52 16.54
CA THR A 151 2.13 -21.40 16.60
C THR A 151 1.21 -21.40 15.38
N ILE A 152 1.75 -21.70 14.20
CA ILE A 152 0.96 -21.84 12.96
C ILE A 152 0.01 -23.03 13.08
N LYS A 153 0.50 -24.18 13.58
CA LYS A 153 -0.32 -25.38 13.80
C LYS A 153 -1.47 -25.10 14.77
N LEU A 154 -1.19 -24.46 15.90
CA LEU A 154 -2.21 -24.05 16.87
C LEU A 154 -3.24 -23.10 16.25
N TYR A 155 -2.82 -22.18 15.37
CA TYR A 155 -3.74 -21.32 14.62
C TYR A 155 -4.68 -22.13 13.72
N PHE A 156 -4.17 -23.14 13.02
CA PHE A 156 -4.99 -24.05 12.21
C PHE A 156 -5.99 -24.84 13.04
N GLU A 157 -5.53 -25.44 14.14
CA GLU A 157 -6.39 -26.22 15.03
C GLU A 157 -7.53 -25.35 15.58
N ASN A 158 -7.22 -24.11 16.00
CA ASN A 158 -8.23 -23.16 16.44
C ASN A 158 -9.23 -22.79 15.34
N ALA A 159 -8.76 -22.58 14.10
CA ALA A 159 -9.64 -22.27 12.97
C ALA A 159 -10.58 -23.45 12.65
N MET A 160 -10.06 -24.68 12.67
CA MET A 160 -10.86 -25.90 12.48
C MET A 160 -11.88 -26.11 13.60
N ASN A 161 -11.47 -25.90 14.86
CA ASN A 161 -12.38 -25.99 16.01
C ASN A 161 -13.51 -24.95 15.96
N CYS A 162 -13.26 -23.81 15.30
CA CYS A 162 -14.26 -22.79 15.03
C CYS A 162 -15.09 -23.03 13.76
N GLY A 163 -14.94 -24.19 13.10
CA GLY A 163 -15.71 -24.55 11.91
C GLY A 163 -15.30 -23.82 10.62
N SER A 164 -14.13 -23.17 10.61
CA SER A 164 -13.63 -22.42 9.45
C SER A 164 -12.29 -22.99 8.99
N PRO A 165 -12.28 -24.08 8.20
CA PRO A 165 -11.04 -24.64 7.69
C PRO A 165 -10.36 -23.63 6.76
N ILE A 166 -9.11 -23.29 7.10
CA ILE A 166 -8.31 -22.36 6.29
C ILE A 166 -8.05 -22.99 4.92
N VAL A 167 -8.56 -22.31 3.90
CA VAL A 167 -8.63 -22.78 2.50
C VAL A 167 -7.25 -22.79 1.83
N ARG A 168 -6.36 -21.88 2.22
CA ARG A 168 -5.03 -21.68 1.61
C ARG A 168 -3.88 -22.06 2.55
N LYS A 169 -3.65 -23.37 2.71
CA LYS A 169 -2.61 -23.89 3.62
C LYS A 169 -1.20 -23.62 3.12
N GLU A 170 -1.03 -23.56 1.80
CA GLU A 170 0.23 -23.30 1.10
C GLU A 170 0.81 -21.92 1.43
N TYR A 171 -0.05 -20.94 1.73
CA TYR A 171 0.34 -19.59 2.11
C TYR A 171 1.11 -19.54 3.42
N PHE A 172 0.83 -20.46 4.34
CA PHE A 172 1.51 -20.48 5.63
C PHE A 172 2.96 -20.96 5.54
N LYS A 173 3.34 -21.63 4.44
CA LYS A 173 4.73 -21.92 4.15
C LYS A 173 5.58 -20.64 4.04
N HIS A 174 4.98 -19.50 3.69
CA HIS A 174 5.67 -18.21 3.70
C HIS A 174 6.01 -17.74 5.12
N TYR A 175 5.12 -17.96 6.10
CA TYR A 175 5.38 -17.55 7.49
C TYR A 175 6.37 -18.46 8.23
N LEU A 176 6.58 -19.69 7.72
CA LEU A 176 7.59 -20.63 8.22
C LEU A 176 9.00 -20.31 7.72
N GLN A 177 9.11 -19.54 6.66
CA GLN A 177 10.36 -19.18 6.03
C GLN A 177 10.93 -17.92 6.69
N PRO A 178 12.21 -17.91 7.11
CA PRO A 178 12.87 -16.69 7.54
C PRO A 178 12.79 -15.64 6.44
N PHE A 179 12.73 -14.35 6.80
CA PHE A 179 12.75 -13.24 5.85
C PHE A 179 13.95 -13.27 4.86
N ARG A 180 15.00 -14.05 5.17
CA ARG A 180 16.20 -14.24 4.34
C ARG A 180 16.23 -15.53 3.52
N SER A 181 15.28 -16.45 3.69
CA SER A 181 15.30 -17.66 2.86
C SER A 181 14.87 -17.30 1.45
N GLU A 182 15.65 -17.74 0.45
CA GLU A 182 15.31 -17.65 -0.96
C GLU A 182 13.95 -18.31 -1.18
N SER A 183 12.87 -17.52 -1.17
CA SER A 183 11.60 -18.00 -1.65
C SER A 183 11.79 -18.23 -3.15
N ASN A 184 11.80 -19.50 -3.58
CA ASN A 184 11.87 -19.96 -4.98
C ASN A 184 10.71 -19.48 -5.87
N VAL A 185 10.03 -18.42 -5.45
CA VAL A 185 8.86 -17.80 -6.03
C VAL A 185 9.35 -16.55 -6.78
N VAL A 186 10.28 -16.76 -7.72
CA VAL A 186 10.91 -15.72 -8.52
C VAL A 186 10.03 -15.46 -9.74
N TYR A 187 9.08 -14.51 -9.62
CA TYR A 187 8.14 -14.20 -10.69
C TYR A 187 8.66 -13.26 -11.78
N TYR A 188 9.91 -12.78 -11.68
CA TYR A 188 10.59 -12.06 -12.75
C TYR A 188 12.10 -12.30 -12.68
N SER A 189 12.76 -12.42 -13.83
CA SER A 189 14.23 -12.33 -13.86
C SER A 189 14.65 -10.93 -13.40
N TRP A 190 15.75 -10.83 -12.65
CA TRP A 190 16.30 -9.54 -12.20
C TRP A 190 16.39 -8.52 -13.35
N GLN A 191 16.70 -8.99 -14.56
CA GLN A 191 16.76 -8.19 -15.78
C GLN A 191 15.42 -7.52 -16.14
N GLN A 192 14.30 -8.25 -16.06
CA GLN A 192 12.97 -7.71 -16.34
C GLN A 192 12.54 -6.71 -15.24
N PHE A 193 12.91 -6.96 -13.98
CA PHE A 193 12.70 -5.99 -12.91
C PHE A 193 13.46 -4.67 -13.16
N TYR A 194 14.75 -4.73 -13.52
CA TYR A 194 15.54 -3.53 -13.83
C TYR A 194 14.95 -2.72 -14.99
N MET A 195 14.46 -3.39 -16.04
CA MET A 195 13.81 -2.74 -17.18
C MET A 195 12.48 -2.07 -16.78
N ALA A 196 11.74 -2.66 -15.84
CA ALA A 196 10.47 -2.13 -15.36
C ALA A 196 10.61 -0.95 -14.38
N ILE A 197 11.67 -0.92 -13.55
CA ILE A 197 11.88 0.19 -12.60
C ILE A 197 12.42 1.45 -13.27
N LEU A 198 13.16 1.33 -14.38
CA LEU A 198 13.81 2.47 -15.03
C LEU A 198 12.80 3.57 -15.44
N PRO A 199 11.67 3.26 -16.11
CA PRO A 199 10.62 4.25 -16.38
C PRO A 199 10.10 4.95 -15.12
N ILE A 200 9.95 4.22 -14.01
CA ILE A 200 9.45 4.77 -12.74
C ILE A 200 10.47 5.75 -12.15
N ILE A 201 11.75 5.40 -12.16
CA ILE A 201 12.83 6.28 -11.68
C ILE A 201 12.90 7.55 -12.53
N VAL A 202 12.83 7.42 -13.86
CA VAL A 202 12.82 8.57 -14.77
C VAL A 202 11.61 9.47 -14.46
N LEU A 203 10.42 8.89 -14.35
CA LEU A 203 9.19 9.61 -14.01
C LEU A 203 9.29 10.34 -12.66
N ALA A 204 9.81 9.66 -11.63
CA ALA A 204 10.02 10.22 -10.30
C ALA A 204 11.01 11.39 -10.35
N CYS A 205 12.14 11.24 -11.03
CA CYS A 205 13.14 12.30 -11.20
C CYS A 205 12.55 13.52 -11.92
N THR A 206 11.84 13.30 -13.05
CA THR A 206 11.19 14.39 -13.80
C THR A 206 10.16 15.12 -12.94
N LEU A 207 9.33 14.38 -12.20
CA LEU A 207 8.36 14.96 -11.27
C LEU A 207 9.05 15.78 -10.19
N VAL A 208 10.05 15.23 -9.50
CA VAL A 208 10.77 15.88 -8.40
C VAL A 208 11.47 17.15 -8.87
N LEU A 209 12.11 17.13 -10.05
CA LEU A 209 12.74 18.32 -10.63
C LEU A 209 11.71 19.40 -10.96
N ALA A 210 10.55 19.01 -11.51
CA ALA A 210 9.45 19.94 -11.78
C ALA A 210 8.89 20.56 -10.48
N ILE A 211 8.73 19.77 -9.42
CA ILE A 211 8.29 20.25 -8.10
C ILE A 211 9.34 21.20 -7.52
N ARG A 212 10.62 20.81 -7.54
CA ARG A 212 11.74 21.62 -7.02
C ARG A 212 11.76 22.98 -7.68
N LYS A 213 11.69 23.03 -9.01
CA LYS A 213 11.71 24.28 -9.79
C LYS A 213 10.54 25.20 -9.42
N ARG A 214 9.34 24.66 -9.21
CA ARG A 214 8.13 25.45 -8.96
C ARG A 214 7.92 25.84 -7.50
N LEU A 215 8.34 25.01 -6.55
CA LEU A 215 8.13 25.24 -5.11
C LEU A 215 9.38 25.78 -4.38
N GLY A 216 10.51 25.91 -5.08
CA GLY A 216 11.77 26.38 -4.52
C GLY A 216 12.34 25.44 -3.46
N LEU A 217 12.29 24.13 -3.71
CA LEU A 217 12.73 23.14 -2.73
C LEU A 217 14.26 23.12 -2.58
N LEU A 218 14.71 22.94 -1.34
CA LEU A 218 16.11 22.72 -1.01
C LEU A 218 16.59 21.33 -1.46
N ARG A 219 17.92 21.12 -1.49
CA ARG A 219 18.52 19.84 -1.90
C ARG A 219 18.01 18.67 -1.03
N LEU A 220 17.99 18.84 0.29
CA LEU A 220 17.48 17.83 1.21
C LEU A 220 16.02 17.48 0.90
N GLN A 221 15.15 18.47 0.75
CA GLN A 221 13.73 18.29 0.42
C GLN A 221 13.53 17.57 -0.92
N THR A 222 14.36 17.90 -1.91
CA THR A 222 14.37 17.25 -3.23
C THR A 222 14.71 15.77 -3.10
N LEU A 223 15.76 15.44 -2.33
CA LEU A 223 16.16 14.05 -2.08
C LEU A 223 15.09 13.29 -1.29
N LEU A 224 14.45 13.93 -0.30
CA LEU A 224 13.37 13.31 0.46
C LEU A 224 12.17 12.97 -0.42
N ILE A 225 11.72 13.86 -1.31
CA ILE A 225 10.60 13.55 -2.22
C ILE A 225 11.00 12.43 -3.19
N LEU A 226 12.22 12.46 -3.73
CA LEU A 226 12.70 11.38 -4.60
C LEU A 226 12.68 10.04 -3.87
N ALA A 227 13.24 9.99 -2.65
CA ALA A 227 13.18 8.81 -1.80
C ALA A 227 11.73 8.37 -1.54
N CYS A 228 10.82 9.32 -1.31
CA CYS A 228 9.41 9.02 -1.09
C CYS A 228 8.72 8.43 -2.33
N CYS A 229 9.15 8.76 -3.54
CA CYS A 229 8.61 8.21 -4.77
C CYS A 229 9.08 6.78 -5.03
N ILE A 230 10.37 6.50 -4.77
CA ILE A 230 11.01 5.23 -5.15
C ILE A 230 11.07 4.21 -4.01
N SER A 231 10.66 4.58 -2.79
CA SER A 231 10.75 3.70 -1.62
C SER A 231 10.07 2.33 -1.77
N PRO A 232 8.93 2.15 -2.47
CA PRO A 232 8.38 0.79 -2.64
C PRO A 232 9.29 -0.12 -3.47
N LEU A 233 10.09 0.45 -4.39
CA LEU A 233 10.97 -0.32 -5.27
C LEU A 233 12.11 -1.00 -4.51
N SER A 234 12.50 -0.49 -3.33
CA SER A 234 13.53 -1.15 -2.53
C SER A 234 13.08 -2.52 -2.03
N LEU A 235 11.77 -2.74 -1.84
CA LEU A 235 11.25 -4.05 -1.44
C LEU A 235 11.32 -5.09 -2.56
N GLY A 236 11.21 -4.66 -3.82
CA GLY A 236 11.42 -5.55 -4.96
C GLY A 236 12.85 -6.10 -5.10
N LEU A 237 13.82 -5.56 -4.34
CA LEU A 237 15.18 -6.10 -4.26
C LEU A 237 15.34 -7.20 -3.20
N PHE A 238 14.40 -7.36 -2.28
CA PHE A 238 14.53 -8.26 -1.13
C PHE A 238 13.37 -9.25 -0.98
N VAL A 239 12.26 -9.03 -1.67
CA VAL A 239 11.00 -9.74 -1.44
C VAL A 239 10.44 -10.27 -2.76
N ALA A 240 9.76 -11.42 -2.69
CA ALA A 240 8.89 -11.91 -3.76
C ALA A 240 7.81 -10.86 -4.14
N ASP A 241 7.07 -11.10 -5.23
CA ASP A 241 6.01 -10.20 -5.73
C ASP A 241 6.51 -8.87 -6.31
N THR A 242 7.50 -8.96 -7.21
CA THR A 242 8.08 -7.82 -7.92
C THR A 242 7.05 -6.96 -8.66
N SER A 243 6.00 -7.58 -9.23
CA SER A 243 4.87 -6.89 -9.87
C SER A 243 4.20 -5.89 -8.94
N ARG A 244 3.90 -6.31 -7.71
CA ARG A 244 3.30 -5.43 -6.70
C ARG A 244 4.22 -4.27 -6.34
N TRP A 245 5.52 -4.50 -6.17
CA TRP A 245 6.46 -3.43 -5.83
C TRP A 245 6.62 -2.41 -6.96
N ILE A 246 6.64 -2.85 -8.22
CA ILE A 246 6.61 -1.98 -9.41
C ILE A 246 5.33 -1.14 -9.41
N PHE A 247 4.17 -1.77 -9.20
CA PHE A 247 2.89 -1.07 -9.11
C PHE A 247 2.85 -0.06 -7.96
N LEU A 248 3.33 -0.42 -6.77
CA LEU A 248 3.33 0.47 -5.62
C LEU A 248 4.29 1.65 -5.85
N GLY A 249 5.47 1.44 -6.45
CA GLY A 249 6.38 2.51 -6.82
C GLY A 249 5.74 3.50 -7.80
N PHE A 250 4.97 2.98 -8.75
CA PHE A 250 4.17 3.80 -9.63
C PHE A 250 3.06 4.58 -8.90
N ALA A 251 2.28 3.89 -8.06
CA ALA A 251 1.16 4.49 -7.34
C ALA A 251 1.67 5.61 -6.42
N GLN A 252 2.83 5.39 -5.82
CA GLN A 252 3.54 6.35 -5.02
C GLN A 252 3.89 7.62 -5.80
N VAL A 253 4.44 7.50 -7.01
CA VAL A 253 4.71 8.66 -7.89
C VAL A 253 3.41 9.41 -8.21
N VAL A 254 2.32 8.70 -8.51
CA VAL A 254 0.99 9.29 -8.76
C VAL A 254 0.51 10.07 -7.53
N ILE A 255 0.56 9.49 -6.34
CA ILE A 255 0.10 10.13 -5.10
C ILE A 255 0.93 11.38 -4.78
N VAL A 256 2.25 11.28 -4.88
CA VAL A 256 3.16 12.43 -4.67
C VAL A 256 2.85 13.54 -5.69
N SER A 257 2.54 13.18 -6.94
CA SER A 257 2.12 14.15 -7.96
C SER A 257 0.82 14.86 -7.59
N ILE A 258 -0.15 14.16 -7.00
CA ILE A 258 -1.44 14.72 -6.53
C ILE A 258 -1.20 15.69 -5.37
N ILE A 259 -0.38 15.29 -4.39
CA ILE A 259 0.02 16.14 -3.25
C ILE A 259 0.72 17.41 -3.76
N ALA A 260 1.65 17.27 -4.69
CA ALA A 260 2.36 18.40 -5.30
C ALA A 260 1.42 19.33 -6.08
N SER A 261 0.50 18.76 -6.86
CA SER A 261 -0.53 19.53 -7.58
C SER A 261 -1.36 20.38 -6.64
N TRP A 262 -1.76 19.79 -5.52
CA TRP A 262 -2.57 20.46 -4.52
C TRP A 262 -1.79 21.58 -3.81
N ALA A 263 -0.49 21.39 -3.56
CA ALA A 263 0.39 22.45 -3.06
C ALA A 263 0.56 23.59 -4.07
N LEU A 264 0.84 23.27 -5.34
CA LEU A 264 1.03 24.24 -6.41
C LEU A 264 -0.20 25.11 -6.64
N ARG A 265 -1.40 24.52 -6.67
CA ARG A 265 -2.66 25.26 -6.81
C ARG A 265 -2.87 26.26 -5.68
N ARG A 266 -2.54 25.90 -4.44
CA ARG A 266 -2.66 26.80 -3.28
C ARG A 266 -1.68 27.97 -3.36
N ASN A 267 -0.51 27.75 -3.97
CA ASN A 267 0.50 28.78 -4.21
C ASN A 267 0.25 29.59 -5.50
N GLY A 268 -0.98 29.59 -6.05
CA GLY A 268 -1.37 30.42 -7.19
C GLY A 268 -1.11 29.83 -8.57
N PHE A 269 -0.51 28.64 -8.68
CA PHE A 269 -0.22 28.02 -9.97
C PHE A 269 -1.44 27.25 -10.53
N ARG A 270 -2.44 27.99 -11.04
CA ARG A 270 -3.78 27.46 -11.38
C ARG A 270 -3.85 26.40 -12.51
N ASN A 271 -2.85 26.32 -13.39
CA ASN A 271 -2.81 25.35 -14.51
C ASN A 271 -1.67 24.33 -14.45
N THR A 272 -1.02 24.20 -13.29
CA THR A 272 0.11 23.27 -13.13
C THR A 272 -0.32 21.94 -12.55
N PHE A 273 -1.22 21.24 -13.25
CA PHE A 273 -1.29 19.80 -13.01
C PHE A 273 0.01 19.20 -13.58
N PRO A 274 0.84 18.48 -12.82
CA PRO A 274 1.79 17.52 -13.37
C PRO A 274 0.99 16.34 -13.98
N GLY A 275 0.03 16.65 -14.85
CA GLY A 275 -0.86 15.72 -15.51
C GLY A 275 -0.15 14.83 -16.51
N ILE A 276 1.03 15.28 -16.97
CA ILE A 276 1.87 14.50 -17.86
C ILE A 276 2.41 13.27 -17.13
N PRO A 277 3.00 13.37 -15.91
CA PRO A 277 3.30 12.20 -15.10
C PRO A 277 2.10 11.31 -14.80
N PHE A 278 0.92 11.89 -14.54
CA PHE A 278 -0.31 11.14 -14.29
C PHE A 278 -0.85 10.40 -15.53
N ALA A 279 -0.75 11.00 -16.72
CA ALA A 279 -1.17 10.40 -17.98
C ALA A 279 -0.16 9.34 -18.44
N ILE A 280 1.14 9.62 -18.33
CA ILE A 280 2.22 8.63 -18.56
C ILE A 280 2.04 7.47 -17.58
N ALA A 281 1.71 7.79 -16.34
CA ALA A 281 1.40 6.79 -15.34
C ALA A 281 0.23 5.91 -15.84
N LEU A 282 -0.95 6.48 -16.06
CA LEU A 282 -2.12 5.74 -16.55
C LEU A 282 -1.85 4.90 -17.80
N VAL A 283 -1.03 5.40 -18.73
CA VAL A 283 -0.61 4.68 -19.94
C VAL A 283 0.37 3.53 -19.62
N LEU A 284 1.30 3.70 -18.68
CA LEU A 284 2.22 2.63 -18.25
C LEU A 284 1.48 1.51 -17.50
N VAL A 285 0.54 1.83 -16.61
CA VAL A 285 -0.30 0.84 -15.91
C VAL A 285 -1.30 0.17 -16.84
N GLY A 286 -1.92 0.92 -17.76
CA GLY A 286 -2.91 0.38 -18.68
C GLY A 286 -2.32 -0.34 -19.89
N GLY A 287 -1.09 0.00 -20.31
CA GLY A 287 -0.53 -0.44 -21.59
C GLY A 287 0.71 -1.34 -21.51
N LEU A 288 1.53 -1.25 -20.45
CA LEU A 288 2.83 -1.93 -20.38
C LEU A 288 2.95 -2.97 -19.27
N LEU A 289 2.06 -2.90 -18.30
CA LEU A 289 2.11 -3.71 -17.10
C LEU A 289 0.87 -4.61 -17.08
N GLN A 290 0.91 -5.70 -17.86
CA GLN A 290 0.08 -6.89 -17.62
C GLN A 290 0.52 -7.51 -16.28
N LEU A 291 0.29 -6.78 -15.19
CA LEU A 291 0.68 -7.22 -13.86
C LEU A 291 -0.15 -8.46 -13.55
N THR A 292 0.55 -9.52 -13.20
CA THR A 292 -0.01 -10.71 -12.59
C THR A 292 0.27 -10.63 -11.10
N TYR A 293 -0.71 -10.96 -10.27
CA TYR A 293 -0.47 -11.24 -8.86
C TYR A 293 0.45 -12.46 -8.73
N PHE A 294 1.09 -12.58 -7.58
CA PHE A 294 2.00 -13.68 -7.24
C PHE A 294 1.32 -15.06 -7.16
N ASP A 295 0.01 -15.13 -7.28
CA ASP A 295 -0.79 -16.35 -7.35
C ASP A 295 -1.32 -16.63 -8.77
N HIS A 296 -0.77 -15.97 -9.80
CA HIS A 296 -1.19 -16.02 -11.21
C HIS A 296 -2.57 -15.43 -11.50
N PHE A 297 -3.27 -14.88 -10.50
CA PHE A 297 -4.51 -14.16 -10.77
C PHE A 297 -4.19 -12.82 -11.44
N SER A 298 -5.02 -12.45 -12.40
CA SER A 298 -5.02 -11.11 -12.98
C SER A 298 -6.17 -10.30 -12.39
N PRO A 299 -6.02 -8.97 -12.27
CA PRO A 299 -7.13 -8.11 -11.89
C PRO A 299 -8.30 -8.34 -12.86
N ARG A 300 -9.47 -8.73 -12.33
CA ARG A 300 -10.65 -8.95 -13.17
C ARG A 300 -11.06 -7.65 -13.83
N THR A 301 -11.43 -7.72 -15.11
CA THR A 301 -11.99 -6.57 -15.82
C THR A 301 -13.30 -6.15 -15.14
N LEU A 302 -13.45 -4.86 -14.84
CA LEU A 302 -14.70 -4.31 -14.31
C LEU A 302 -15.74 -4.30 -15.42
N SER A 303 -16.45 -5.42 -15.59
CA SER A 303 -17.63 -5.53 -16.46
C SER A 303 -18.88 -5.82 -15.60
N PRO A 304 -20.07 -5.37 -16.02
CA PRO A 304 -21.33 -5.71 -15.37
C PRO A 304 -21.56 -7.22 -15.25
N ASP A 305 -20.99 -8.00 -16.16
CA ASP A 305 -21.12 -9.46 -16.18
C ASP A 305 -20.19 -10.11 -15.15
N ASN A 306 -18.96 -9.62 -15.02
CA ASN A 306 -18.01 -10.08 -14.00
C ASN A 306 -18.48 -9.75 -12.57
N LEU A 307 -19.13 -8.59 -12.37
CA LEU A 307 -19.72 -8.21 -11.08
C LEU A 307 -20.90 -9.11 -10.71
N ARG A 308 -21.74 -9.47 -11.69
CA ARG A 308 -22.88 -10.39 -11.48
C ARG A 308 -22.45 -11.83 -11.26
N ALA A 309 -21.37 -12.27 -11.91
CA ALA A 309 -20.82 -13.60 -11.73
C ALA A 309 -20.00 -13.76 -10.43
N PHE A 310 -19.61 -12.67 -9.78
CA PHE A 310 -18.71 -12.68 -8.63
C PHE A 310 -19.19 -13.58 -7.46
N PRO A 311 -20.45 -13.49 -6.99
CA PRO A 311 -20.89 -14.33 -5.87
C PRO A 311 -20.84 -15.82 -6.20
N ASN A 312 -21.24 -16.19 -7.42
CA ASN A 312 -21.25 -17.59 -7.87
C ASN A 312 -19.85 -18.16 -8.01
N TYR A 313 -18.89 -17.34 -8.47
CA TYR A 313 -17.50 -17.75 -8.63
C TYR A 313 -16.77 -17.89 -7.30
N VAL A 314 -17.07 -17.02 -6.33
CA VAL A 314 -16.54 -17.12 -4.95
C VAL A 314 -17.04 -18.41 -4.29
N VAL A 315 -18.32 -18.73 -4.47
CA VAL A 315 -18.92 -20.00 -4.03
C VAL A 315 -18.25 -21.18 -4.76
N GLU A 316 -18.11 -21.14 -6.09
CA GLU A 316 -17.44 -22.20 -6.84
C GLU A 316 -16.01 -22.44 -6.39
N GLN A 317 -15.20 -21.39 -6.18
CA GLN A 317 -13.83 -21.57 -5.70
C GLN A 317 -13.77 -22.01 -4.24
N LEU A 318 -14.66 -21.54 -3.37
CA LEU A 318 -14.73 -21.99 -1.98
C LEU A 318 -15.12 -23.48 -1.87
N PHE A 319 -15.98 -23.98 -2.76
CA PHE A 319 -16.52 -25.33 -2.70
C PHE A 319 -15.84 -26.35 -3.63
N ASN A 320 -15.15 -25.91 -4.69
CA ASN A 320 -14.44 -26.78 -5.65
C ASN A 320 -12.91 -26.79 -5.50
N LEU A 321 -12.34 -26.13 -4.49
CA LEU A 321 -10.94 -26.39 -4.15
C LEU A 321 -10.79 -27.85 -3.69
N PRO A 322 -9.71 -28.55 -4.11
CA PRO A 322 -9.54 -29.96 -3.84
C PRO A 322 -9.65 -30.21 -2.34
N ARG A 323 -10.70 -30.95 -1.95
CA ARG A 323 -10.84 -31.42 -0.58
C ARG A 323 -9.64 -32.31 -0.30
N PRO A 324 -8.85 -32.07 0.76
CA PRO A 324 -7.80 -33.00 1.11
C PRO A 324 -8.46 -34.35 1.42
N LEU A 325 -7.94 -35.40 0.77
CA LEU A 325 -8.21 -36.79 1.14
C LEU A 325 -7.80 -37.05 2.58
#